data_AF-A0A315AAM0-F1
#
_entry.id   AF-A0A315AAM0-F1
#
_cell.length_a   1.000
_cell.length_b   1.000
_cell.length_c   1.000
_cell.angle_alpha   90.00
_cell.angle_beta   90.00
_cell.angle_gamma   90.00
#
_symmetry.space_group_name_H-M   'P 1'
#
loop_
_entity.id
_entity.type
_entity.pdbx_description
1 polymer ?
#
loop_
_entity_poly.entity_id
_entity_poly.type
_entity_poly.pdbx_seq_one_letter_code
_entity_poly.pdbx_strand_id
1 'polypeptide(L)'
;MEWSPAQVFMLSRDSSEQVVNGNGKRRAYLVEWLNSLLPTLGLPKNASDEDLRSCLIDGTILCRILNRLKPGFVDEGGKSDQDSVPSSENVARFLVAMDVLGVPKFDMSDLEKGSMKTVTDCLLTLKAQFMPNVMGDGFSITSPTAKSDNQSTRGLLSPLSVEERRKVFSESKFQRALRSPVMSEPSAALMHHVGHKFHEVFQMKQGCYADLPAAKISEMMKPNSLDNAPTQSLLSVVNGILDESVERKSGEIPHRVACLLRKVVQEIERRISTQAEHLRTQNNLFKAREEKYQSRVKVLEALASGTSEESQLVMNHHLQQIKNERTRLEAKKKTDDEDVIRLLKEKDQSNLEISGLKQELDIAKKTYDLRCLQMETEAKGARAELERLLEESRNKVKELEANSQSKFQLSKAEIEEKVKGLEGLLEESKNKVKKLEANSESKYQLSKAELEGRVKELERLLEESKNKVKELEANSESKYQLSKAELEGRIKELEGFLAESRNKVNELETNSESKYQFSKAELEERIKELERLLADSRNEAKQLVANAESKCKSWNKKEHACYSFMDFQLGSLKELRLSSESIKHEILKAGRVTRLNLIN
;
A
#
# COMPACT_ATOMS: atom_id res chain seq x y z
N MET A 1 12.76 -71.61 18.48
CA MET A 1 12.19 -70.53 19.33
C MET A 1 12.00 -69.30 18.46
N GLU A 2 10.88 -68.61 18.41
CA GLU A 2 9.47 -69.00 18.57
C GLU A 2 8.63 -67.84 17.94
N TRP A 3 7.71 -68.18 17.04
CA TRP A 3 6.55 -67.38 16.56
C TRP A 3 6.74 -65.95 15.97
N SER A 4 6.45 -65.85 14.66
CA SER A 4 5.89 -64.67 13.95
C SER A 4 4.38 -64.52 14.30
N PRO A 5 3.54 -63.55 13.81
CA PRO A 5 3.76 -62.55 12.75
C PRO A 5 3.15 -61.13 12.98
N ALA A 6 3.65 -60.11 12.25
CA ALA A 6 2.87 -58.91 11.83
C ALA A 6 3.69 -57.92 10.96
N GLN A 7 3.99 -58.29 9.73
CA GLN A 7 3.99 -57.31 8.63
C GLN A 7 2.89 -57.75 7.66
N VAL A 8 2.27 -56.77 6.98
CA VAL A 8 1.20 -56.90 5.96
C VAL A 8 -0.26 -56.91 6.49
N PHE A 9 -1.03 -55.95 5.97
CA PHE A 9 -2.48 -55.67 6.12
C PHE A 9 -3.05 -55.30 7.51
N MET A 10 -3.26 -53.99 7.72
CA MET A 10 -4.56 -53.41 8.06
C MET A 10 -4.68 -52.00 7.46
N LEU A 11 -5.45 -51.88 6.38
CA LEU A 11 -6.03 -50.62 5.92
C LEU A 11 -7.30 -50.35 6.75
N SER A 12 -7.62 -49.06 6.92
CA SER A 12 -8.81 -48.51 7.58
C SER A 12 -8.84 -48.49 9.12
N ARG A 13 -8.87 -47.25 9.64
CA ARG A 13 -9.86 -46.75 10.63
C ARG A 13 -9.64 -47.17 12.10
N ASP A 14 -9.72 -46.31 13.12
CA ASP A 14 -10.40 -45.01 13.29
C ASP A 14 -9.43 -43.95 13.89
N SER A 15 -9.45 -42.71 13.40
CA SER A 15 -10.21 -41.55 13.94
C SER A 15 -9.70 -40.97 15.27
N SER A 16 -9.00 -39.83 15.14
CA SER A 16 -9.22 -38.69 16.03
C SER A 16 -9.71 -37.53 15.16
N GLU A 17 -10.95 -37.11 15.40
CA GLU A 17 -11.63 -36.07 14.64
C GLU A 17 -10.90 -34.73 14.76
N GLN A 18 -10.36 -34.18 13.67
CA GLN A 18 -10.26 -32.73 13.54
C GLN A 18 -11.56 -32.20 12.95
N VAL A 19 -12.51 -32.01 13.89
CA VAL A 19 -13.62 -31.04 13.86
C VAL A 19 -13.39 -29.95 12.80
N VAL A 20 -14.41 -29.72 11.97
CA VAL A 20 -14.44 -28.71 10.90
C VAL A 20 -13.89 -27.37 11.38
N ASN A 21 -12.60 -27.13 11.15
CA ASN A 21 -11.89 -26.03 11.78
C ASN A 21 -12.08 -24.74 10.98
N GLY A 22 -13.25 -24.13 11.12
CA GLY A 22 -13.61 -22.87 10.47
C GLY A 22 -12.59 -21.74 10.73
N ASN A 23 -11.93 -21.77 11.89
CA ASN A 23 -10.87 -20.81 12.24
C ASN A 23 -9.65 -20.96 11.30
N GLY A 24 -9.25 -22.18 10.95
CA GLY A 24 -8.11 -22.43 10.05
C GLY A 24 -8.33 -21.86 8.64
N LYS A 25 -9.57 -21.96 8.12
CA LYS A 25 -9.95 -21.34 6.83
C LYS A 25 -9.94 -19.81 6.92
N ARG A 26 -10.49 -19.23 7.99
CA ARG A 26 -10.45 -17.77 8.23
C ARG A 26 -9.01 -17.24 8.32
N ARG A 27 -8.12 -17.98 8.98
CA ARG A 27 -6.71 -17.61 9.11
C ARG A 27 -5.98 -17.62 7.77
N ALA A 28 -6.15 -18.67 6.97
CA ALA A 28 -5.56 -18.73 5.62
C ALA A 28 -6.03 -17.55 4.75
N TYR A 29 -7.32 -17.23 4.79
CA TYR A 29 -7.90 -16.08 4.08
C TYR A 29 -7.37 -14.72 4.61
N LEU A 30 -7.21 -14.58 5.92
CA LEU A 30 -6.61 -13.38 6.52
C LEU A 30 -5.14 -13.22 6.09
N VAL A 31 -4.34 -14.27 6.12
CA VAL A 31 -2.93 -14.25 5.71
C VAL A 31 -2.79 -13.89 4.23
N GLU A 32 -3.66 -14.42 3.36
CA GLU A 32 -3.71 -14.05 1.94
C GLU A 32 -4.04 -12.56 1.75
N TRP A 33 -5.00 -12.02 2.51
CA TRP A 33 -5.32 -10.58 2.49
C TRP A 33 -4.18 -9.72 3.03
N LEU A 34 -3.53 -10.10 4.14
CA LEU A 34 -2.42 -9.35 4.72
C LEU A 34 -1.24 -9.27 3.74
N ASN A 35 -0.87 -10.38 3.09
CA ASN A 35 0.14 -10.39 2.04
C ASN A 35 -0.28 -9.56 0.80
N SER A 36 -1.58 -9.44 0.50
CA SER A 36 -2.05 -8.58 -0.59
C SER A 36 -1.93 -7.08 -0.29
N LEU A 37 -2.13 -6.66 0.97
CA LEU A 37 -1.98 -5.27 1.40
C LEU A 37 -0.52 -4.87 1.67
N LEU A 38 0.29 -5.81 2.16
CA LEU A 38 1.69 -5.61 2.53
C LEU A 38 2.53 -6.79 1.98
N PRO A 39 2.90 -6.78 0.68
CA PRO A 39 3.68 -7.86 0.06
C PRO A 39 5.03 -8.16 0.73
N THR A 40 5.55 -7.22 1.52
CA THR A 40 6.78 -7.34 2.31
C THR A 40 6.65 -8.19 3.57
N LEU A 41 5.44 -8.66 3.94
CA LEU A 41 5.22 -9.51 5.12
C LEU A 41 5.76 -10.94 4.94
N GLY A 42 5.66 -11.50 3.73
CA GLY A 42 6.20 -12.83 3.42
C GLY A 42 5.57 -14.00 4.18
N LEU A 43 4.38 -13.85 4.77
CA LEU A 43 3.76 -14.90 5.59
C LEU A 43 3.36 -16.11 4.73
N PRO A 44 3.70 -17.35 5.13
CA PRO A 44 3.35 -18.55 4.36
C PRO A 44 1.84 -18.83 4.47
N LYS A 45 1.21 -19.36 3.40
CA LYS A 45 -0.26 -19.60 3.35
C LYS A 45 -0.78 -20.56 4.44
N ASN A 46 0.10 -21.36 5.03
CA ASN A 46 -0.17 -22.30 6.11
C ASN A 46 0.32 -21.82 7.49
N ALA A 47 0.66 -20.52 7.65
CA ALA A 47 1.08 -19.93 8.91
C ALA A 47 0.16 -20.33 10.08
N SER A 48 0.75 -20.54 11.26
CA SER A 48 0.05 -20.84 12.50
C SER A 48 -0.51 -19.58 13.18
N ASP A 49 -1.29 -19.77 14.24
CA ASP A 49 -1.73 -18.64 15.08
C ASP A 49 -0.53 -17.93 15.74
N GLU A 50 0.53 -18.67 16.04
CA GLU A 50 1.73 -18.14 16.72
C GLU A 50 2.66 -17.39 15.76
N ASP A 51 2.75 -17.82 14.49
CA ASP A 51 3.43 -17.05 13.44
C ASP A 51 2.70 -15.72 13.19
N LEU A 52 1.37 -15.76 13.11
CA LEU A 52 0.54 -14.57 12.95
C LEU A 52 0.65 -13.64 14.17
N ARG A 53 0.63 -14.18 15.40
CA ARG A 53 0.90 -13.44 16.64
C ARG A 53 2.27 -12.76 16.57
N SER A 54 3.32 -13.49 16.24
CA SER A 54 4.70 -12.98 16.18
C SER A 54 4.87 -11.81 15.19
N CYS A 55 4.09 -11.78 14.10
CA CYS A 55 4.08 -10.65 13.16
C CYS A 55 3.23 -9.45 13.61
N LEU A 56 2.23 -9.65 14.47
CA LEU A 56 1.29 -8.60 14.89
C LEU A 56 1.58 -8.03 16.28
N ILE A 57 2.28 -8.76 17.14
CA ILE A 57 2.58 -8.42 18.55
C ILE A 57 3.29 -7.08 18.72
N ASP A 58 4.15 -6.72 17.76
CA ASP A 58 4.88 -5.45 17.70
C ASP A 58 3.98 -4.23 17.39
N GLY A 59 2.74 -4.47 16.94
CA GLY A 59 1.75 -3.44 16.58
C GLY A 59 2.07 -2.67 15.29
N THR A 60 3.33 -2.59 14.86
CA THR A 60 3.74 -1.82 13.68
C THR A 60 3.04 -2.27 12.39
N ILE A 61 2.79 -3.57 12.24
CA ILE A 61 2.01 -4.11 11.10
C ILE A 61 0.54 -3.66 11.16
N LEU A 62 -0.07 -3.64 12.35
CA LEU A 62 -1.44 -3.18 12.56
C LEU A 62 -1.60 -1.69 12.18
N CYS A 63 -0.66 -0.83 12.60
CA CYS A 63 -0.63 0.58 12.21
C CYS A 63 -0.45 0.77 10.69
N ARG A 64 0.45 0.01 10.05
CA ARG A 64 0.62 0.05 8.58
C ARG A 64 -0.64 -0.38 7.83
N ILE A 65 -1.38 -1.37 8.33
CA ILE A 65 -2.66 -1.78 7.72
C ILE A 65 -3.66 -0.62 7.76
N LEU A 66 -3.82 0.05 8.91
CA LEU A 66 -4.70 1.22 9.01
C LEU A 66 -4.27 2.34 8.06
N ASN A 67 -2.97 2.67 8.00
CA ASN A 67 -2.47 3.72 7.11
C ASN A 67 -2.58 3.37 5.61
N ARG A 68 -2.63 2.09 5.25
CA ARG A 68 -2.96 1.63 3.89
C ARG A 68 -4.45 1.70 3.58
N LEU A 69 -5.32 1.45 4.56
CA LEU A 69 -6.78 1.57 4.40
C LEU A 69 -7.26 3.03 4.44
N LYS A 70 -6.57 3.89 5.20
CA LYS A 70 -6.85 5.32 5.33
C LYS A 70 -5.55 6.10 5.60
N PRO A 71 -4.98 6.78 4.60
CA PRO A 71 -3.73 7.53 4.76
C PRO A 71 -3.80 8.59 5.86
N GLY A 72 -2.76 8.67 6.70
CA GLY A 72 -2.63 9.67 7.77
C GLY A 72 -3.52 9.44 8.99
N PHE A 73 -4.04 8.22 9.22
CA PHE A 73 -4.94 7.93 10.33
C PHE A 73 -4.21 7.52 11.63
N VAL A 74 -3.02 6.97 11.51
CA VAL A 74 -2.05 6.79 12.61
C VAL A 74 -0.74 7.45 12.16
N ASP A 75 -0.12 8.28 13.00
CA ASP A 75 1.15 8.92 12.65
C ASP A 75 2.22 7.85 12.35
N GLU A 76 2.81 7.89 11.16
CA GLU A 76 3.94 7.01 10.82
C GLU A 76 5.18 7.59 11.48
N GLY A 77 5.35 7.27 12.77
CA GLY A 77 6.43 7.72 13.63
C GLY A 77 7.75 7.77 12.88
N GLY A 78 8.28 9.00 12.73
CA GLY A 78 9.49 9.26 11.97
C GLY A 78 10.64 8.40 12.50
N LYS A 79 11.48 7.91 11.58
CA LYS A 79 12.66 7.12 11.93
C LYS A 79 13.63 7.96 12.78
N SER A 80 13.60 7.76 14.09
CA SER A 80 14.68 8.10 15.02
C SER A 80 15.34 6.82 15.49
N ASP A 81 16.67 6.75 15.37
CA ASP A 81 17.43 5.55 15.73
C ASP A 81 17.46 5.29 17.24
N GLN A 82 17.33 4.01 17.62
CA GLN A 82 17.61 3.44 18.95
C GLN A 82 16.85 4.04 20.15
N ASP A 83 15.57 3.67 20.31
CA ASP A 83 15.17 2.78 21.42
C ASP A 83 13.73 2.29 21.22
N SER A 84 13.38 1.17 21.83
CA SER A 84 12.11 0.47 21.60
C SER A 84 10.90 1.29 22.05
N VAL A 85 10.16 1.86 21.09
CA VAL A 85 8.72 2.12 21.26
C VAL A 85 8.10 0.82 21.79
N PRO A 86 7.45 0.80 22.96
CA PRO A 86 6.87 -0.42 23.48
C PRO A 86 5.92 -1.03 22.45
N SER A 87 6.03 -2.33 22.20
CA SER A 87 5.13 -3.03 21.27
C SER A 87 3.65 -2.80 21.61
N SER A 88 3.36 -2.74 22.92
CA SER A 88 2.07 -2.36 23.49
C SER A 88 1.58 -0.96 23.08
N GLU A 89 2.47 0.01 22.81
CA GLU A 89 2.09 1.38 22.42
C GLU A 89 1.62 1.46 20.96
N ASN A 90 2.29 0.74 20.05
CA ASN A 90 1.82 0.59 18.68
C ASN A 90 0.46 -0.12 18.64
N VAL A 91 0.29 -1.19 19.43
CA VAL A 91 -1.00 -1.88 19.58
C VAL A 91 -2.05 -0.94 20.18
N ALA A 92 -1.72 -0.15 21.22
CA ALA A 92 -2.63 0.83 21.80
C ALA A 92 -3.09 1.87 20.78
N ARG A 93 -2.17 2.43 19.97
CA ARG A 93 -2.50 3.40 18.92
C ARG A 93 -3.43 2.80 17.85
N PHE A 94 -3.23 1.54 17.46
CA PHE A 94 -4.17 0.81 16.61
C PHE A 94 -5.55 0.66 17.28
N LEU A 95 -5.61 0.23 18.55
CA LEU A 95 -6.88 0.01 19.26
C LEU A 95 -7.68 1.31 19.45
N VAL A 96 -7.02 2.43 19.74
CA VAL A 96 -7.66 3.76 19.80
C VAL A 96 -8.19 4.19 18.43
N ALA A 97 -7.44 3.93 17.34
CA ALA A 97 -7.91 4.19 15.99
C ALA A 97 -9.14 3.33 15.61
N MET A 98 -9.21 2.08 16.11
CA MET A 98 -10.37 1.20 15.92
C MET A 98 -11.63 1.70 16.65
N ASP A 99 -11.49 2.30 17.84
CA ASP A 99 -12.61 2.97 18.53
C ASP A 99 -13.18 4.13 17.69
N VAL A 100 -12.31 4.95 17.08
CA VAL A 100 -12.72 6.07 16.20
C VAL A 100 -13.41 5.57 14.93
N LEU A 101 -13.05 4.38 14.44
CA LEU A 101 -13.68 3.74 13.28
C LEU A 101 -14.96 2.94 13.62
N GLY A 102 -15.28 2.77 14.90
CA GLY A 102 -16.44 2.01 15.36
C GLY A 102 -16.37 0.51 15.04
N VAL A 103 -15.15 -0.05 14.91
CA VAL A 103 -14.94 -1.48 14.60
C VAL A 103 -14.71 -2.25 15.91
N PRO A 104 -15.29 -3.46 16.08
CA PRO A 104 -14.99 -4.31 17.23
C PRO A 104 -13.48 -4.58 17.35
N LYS A 105 -12.90 -4.16 18.47
CA LYS A 105 -11.49 -4.34 18.79
C LYS A 105 -11.25 -5.56 19.69
N PHE A 106 -10.03 -6.06 19.71
CA PHE A 106 -9.57 -7.09 20.65
C PHE A 106 -8.91 -6.44 21.87
N ASP A 107 -8.83 -7.15 23.00
CA ASP A 107 -8.07 -6.66 24.16
C ASP A 107 -6.57 -6.92 23.98
N MET A 108 -5.71 -6.04 24.46
CA MET A 108 -4.24 -6.17 24.29
C MET A 108 -3.71 -7.53 24.78
N SER A 109 -4.32 -8.08 25.84
CA SER A 109 -4.01 -9.40 26.38
C SER A 109 -4.33 -10.56 25.43
N ASP A 110 -5.29 -10.43 24.50
CA ASP A 110 -5.58 -11.46 23.49
C ASP A 110 -4.40 -11.67 22.54
N LEU A 111 -3.79 -10.57 22.12
CA LEU A 111 -2.64 -10.58 21.24
C LEU A 111 -1.39 -11.08 21.97
N GLU A 112 -1.16 -10.67 23.22
CA GLU A 112 -0.01 -11.12 24.02
C GLU A 112 -0.09 -12.59 24.44
N LYS A 113 -1.24 -13.04 24.97
CA LYS A 113 -1.37 -14.35 25.66
C LYS A 113 -2.71 -15.07 25.47
N GLY A 114 -3.74 -14.38 25.00
CA GLY A 114 -5.10 -14.92 24.86
C GLY A 114 -5.37 -15.60 23.53
N SER A 115 -6.58 -15.45 23.00
CA SER A 115 -7.02 -16.17 21.81
C SER A 115 -6.84 -15.36 20.54
N MET A 116 -6.01 -15.83 19.61
CA MET A 116 -5.85 -15.21 18.29
C MET A 116 -7.15 -15.15 17.48
N LYS A 117 -8.21 -15.87 17.87
CA LYS A 117 -9.53 -15.81 17.23
C LYS A 117 -10.13 -14.40 17.26
N THR A 118 -10.08 -13.69 18.39
CA THR A 118 -10.64 -12.32 18.50
C THR A 118 -9.85 -11.34 17.63
N VAL A 119 -8.53 -11.48 17.59
CA VAL A 119 -7.63 -10.72 16.70
C VAL A 119 -7.97 -10.99 15.23
N THR A 120 -8.15 -12.25 14.83
CA THR A 120 -8.52 -12.58 13.43
C THR A 120 -9.91 -12.07 13.05
N ASP A 121 -10.91 -12.19 13.93
CA ASP A 121 -12.28 -11.73 13.65
C ASP A 121 -12.35 -10.18 13.63
N CYS A 122 -11.57 -9.49 14.47
CA CYS A 122 -11.37 -8.03 14.42
C CYS A 122 -10.79 -7.58 13.07
N LEU A 123 -9.69 -8.18 12.60
CA LEU A 123 -9.05 -7.82 11.34
C LEU A 123 -9.91 -8.15 10.11
N LEU A 124 -10.67 -9.25 10.14
CA LEU A 124 -11.64 -9.59 9.09
C LEU A 124 -12.83 -8.62 9.09
N THR A 125 -13.24 -8.11 10.24
CA THR A 125 -14.30 -7.08 10.34
C THR A 125 -13.81 -5.73 9.81
N LEU A 126 -12.57 -5.35 10.13
CA LEU A 126 -11.91 -4.17 9.55
C LEU A 126 -11.83 -4.27 8.01
N LYS A 127 -11.42 -5.44 7.48
CA LYS A 127 -11.46 -5.73 6.04
C LYS A 127 -12.86 -5.53 5.46
N ALA A 128 -13.90 -6.07 6.10
CA ALA A 128 -15.27 -5.97 5.62
C ALA A 128 -15.81 -4.52 5.61
N GLN A 129 -15.42 -3.69 6.58
CA GLN A 129 -15.83 -2.28 6.64
C GLN A 129 -15.24 -1.46 5.48
N PHE A 130 -13.97 -1.66 5.14
CA PHE A 130 -13.27 -0.89 4.10
C PHE A 130 -13.37 -1.51 2.69
N MET A 131 -13.63 -2.81 2.58
CA MET A 131 -13.74 -3.55 1.32
C MET A 131 -15.03 -4.39 1.27
N PRO A 132 -16.23 -3.75 1.27
CA PRO A 132 -17.50 -4.44 1.48
C PRO A 132 -17.96 -5.37 0.34
N ASN A 133 -17.27 -5.42 -0.82
CA ASN A 133 -17.53 -6.41 -1.87
C ASN A 133 -16.31 -6.61 -2.80
N VAL A 134 -15.52 -7.67 -2.54
CA VAL A 134 -14.66 -8.31 -3.55
C VAL A 134 -14.78 -9.83 -3.37
N MET A 135 -15.49 -10.45 -4.32
CA MET A 135 -15.80 -11.88 -4.44
C MET A 135 -16.56 -12.50 -3.26
N GLY A 136 -17.76 -13.00 -3.53
CA GLY A 136 -18.58 -13.69 -2.55
C GLY A 136 -18.09 -15.11 -2.32
N ASP A 137 -17.93 -15.48 -1.05
CA ASP A 137 -18.19 -16.84 -0.59
C ASP A 137 -18.77 -16.79 0.84
N GLY A 138 -19.61 -17.75 1.19
CA GLY A 138 -20.51 -17.64 2.34
C GLY A 138 -19.84 -17.79 3.70
N PHE A 139 -19.78 -16.71 4.50
CA PHE A 139 -19.45 -16.80 5.93
C PHE A 139 -20.34 -15.90 6.81
N SER A 140 -21.58 -16.33 7.05
CA SER A 140 -22.41 -15.76 8.11
C SER A 140 -21.90 -16.20 9.48
N ILE A 141 -21.42 -15.26 10.30
CA ILE A 141 -21.03 -15.55 11.68
C ILE A 141 -22.25 -15.36 12.58
N THR A 142 -22.84 -16.48 12.99
CA THR A 142 -23.90 -16.55 13.99
C THR A 142 -23.39 -16.12 15.37
N SER A 143 -24.14 -15.25 16.05
CA SER A 143 -23.99 -14.98 17.48
C SER A 143 -24.56 -16.11 18.34
N PRO A 144 -24.01 -16.37 19.55
CA PRO A 144 -24.71 -17.08 20.62
C PRO A 144 -25.38 -16.10 21.59
N THR A 145 -26.51 -16.52 22.15
CA THR A 145 -27.43 -15.70 22.96
C THR A 145 -27.51 -16.13 24.43
N ALA A 146 -27.71 -15.14 25.30
CA ALA A 146 -28.44 -15.25 26.57
C ALA A 146 -29.13 -13.87 26.80
N LYS A 147 -30.46 -13.73 26.64
CA LYS A 147 -31.49 -13.94 27.68
C LYS A 147 -31.10 -13.24 29.00
N SER A 148 -31.81 -12.24 29.53
CA SER A 148 -33.12 -11.64 29.20
C SER A 148 -33.26 -10.28 29.95
N ASP A 149 -34.21 -9.38 29.70
CA ASP A 149 -35.40 -9.45 28.84
C ASP A 149 -35.76 -8.07 28.18
N ASN A 150 -37.03 -7.86 27.81
CA ASN A 150 -37.53 -6.74 27.02
C ASN A 150 -37.82 -5.44 27.81
N GLN A 151 -37.40 -4.29 27.26
CA GLN A 151 -38.39 -3.26 26.85
C GLN A 151 -37.89 -2.33 25.75
N SER A 152 -38.82 -2.01 24.85
CA SER A 152 -38.68 -1.11 23.70
C SER A 152 -38.15 0.29 24.06
N THR A 153 -37.24 0.85 23.25
CA THR A 153 -37.51 2.04 22.41
C THR A 153 -36.42 2.24 21.35
N ARG A 154 -36.80 2.71 20.15
CA ARG A 154 -35.89 3.12 19.07
C ARG A 154 -34.98 4.28 19.51
N GLY A 155 -33.67 4.17 19.27
CA GLY A 155 -32.71 5.27 19.46
C GLY A 155 -31.57 5.22 18.45
N LEU A 156 -31.77 5.82 17.27
CA LEU A 156 -30.69 6.12 16.32
C LEU A 156 -29.91 7.32 16.82
N LEU A 157 -28.61 7.19 17.09
CA LEU A 157 -27.66 8.31 17.05
C LEU A 157 -26.26 7.84 16.66
N SER A 158 -25.75 8.43 15.57
CA SER A 158 -24.34 8.82 15.46
C SER A 158 -24.28 10.36 15.40
N PRO A 159 -23.17 10.98 15.82
CA PRO A 159 -23.25 12.20 16.61
C PRO A 159 -23.04 13.49 15.81
N LEU A 160 -23.46 14.62 16.38
CA LEU A 160 -22.83 15.90 16.11
C LEU A 160 -22.79 16.80 17.35
N SER A 161 -21.63 17.43 17.49
CA SER A 161 -21.12 18.14 18.66
C SER A 161 -21.88 19.45 18.96
N VAL A 162 -22.14 19.67 20.26
CA VAL A 162 -21.90 20.92 21.01
C VAL A 162 -22.21 22.26 20.31
N GLU A 163 -23.22 22.99 20.80
CA GLU A 163 -22.98 24.25 21.54
C GLU A 163 -24.21 24.70 22.37
N GLU A 164 -23.93 25.38 23.50
CA GLU A 164 -24.83 26.12 24.40
C GLU A 164 -26.37 25.96 24.38
N ARG A 165 -26.91 25.44 25.50
CA ARG A 165 -28.18 25.94 26.07
C ARG A 165 -28.23 25.83 27.60
N ARG A 166 -28.10 26.96 28.31
CA ARG A 166 -28.63 27.14 29.67
C ARG A 166 -29.41 28.45 29.79
N LYS A 167 -30.75 28.35 29.73
CA LYS A 167 -31.67 29.22 30.49
C LYS A 167 -33.10 28.69 30.47
N VAL A 168 -33.85 29.06 31.52
CA VAL A 168 -35.27 28.79 31.79
C VAL A 168 -35.60 27.35 32.23
N PHE A 169 -35.84 27.18 33.53
CA PHE A 169 -37.15 26.98 34.20
C PHE A 169 -36.90 27.27 35.71
N SER A 170 -37.83 27.66 36.60
CA SER A 170 -39.29 27.49 36.64
C SER A 170 -40.04 28.69 37.25
N GLU A 171 -41.37 28.62 37.26
CA GLU A 171 -42.32 29.55 37.88
C GLU A 171 -42.24 29.63 39.42
N SER A 172 -42.65 30.78 40.00
CA SER A 172 -43.69 30.79 41.06
C SER A 172 -44.22 32.19 41.41
N LYS A 173 -45.51 32.38 41.11
CA LYS A 173 -46.60 32.88 42.00
C LYS A 173 -46.35 33.95 43.07
N PHE A 174 -47.22 34.98 43.00
CA PHE A 174 -47.67 35.91 44.07
C PHE A 174 -46.67 36.93 44.63
N GLN A 175 -47.08 38.11 45.12
CA GLN A 175 -48.12 39.06 44.66
C GLN A 175 -47.82 40.40 45.37
N ARG A 176 -47.76 41.52 44.65
CA ARG A 176 -47.65 42.85 45.28
C ARG A 176 -49.04 43.33 45.67
N ALA A 177 -49.26 43.62 46.95
CA ALA A 177 -50.48 44.25 47.44
C ALA A 177 -50.14 45.53 48.23
N LEU A 178 -50.63 46.67 47.74
CA LEU A 178 -50.93 47.83 48.58
C LEU A 178 -52.42 48.15 48.40
N ARG A 179 -53.06 48.43 49.54
CA ARG A 179 -54.48 48.78 49.71
C ARG A 179 -54.79 50.17 49.09
N SER A 180 -56.04 50.57 48.80
CA SER A 180 -57.19 50.47 49.72
C SER A 180 -58.59 50.42 49.07
N PRO A 181 -59.62 49.95 49.81
CA PRO A 181 -60.98 49.72 49.32
C PRO A 181 -62.02 50.72 49.89
N VAL A 182 -63.25 50.67 49.35
CA VAL A 182 -64.51 50.99 50.07
C VAL A 182 -65.58 49.99 49.65
N MET A 183 -66.36 49.47 50.62
CA MET A 183 -67.45 48.48 50.45
C MET A 183 -68.79 49.21 50.13
N SER A 184 -69.87 48.60 49.62
CA SER A 184 -70.72 47.50 50.15
C SER A 184 -71.84 47.24 49.11
N GLU A 185 -72.70 46.20 49.12
CA GLU A 185 -72.87 44.94 49.88
C GLU A 185 -73.75 43.96 49.05
N PRO A 186 -74.00 42.68 49.47
CA PRO A 186 -74.57 41.65 48.59
C PRO A 186 -76.10 41.47 48.69
N SER A 187 -76.69 40.84 47.67
CA SER A 187 -77.95 40.08 47.80
C SER A 187 -77.97 38.89 46.82
N ALA A 188 -78.76 37.86 47.14
CA ALA A 188 -78.56 36.49 46.68
C ALA A 188 -79.50 36.00 45.56
N ALA A 189 -78.95 35.24 44.61
CA ALA A 189 -79.55 34.13 43.83
C ALA A 189 -78.45 33.61 42.88
N LEU A 190 -77.80 32.46 43.13
CA LEU A 190 -78.27 31.11 42.79
C LEU A 190 -78.82 30.99 41.35
N MET A 191 -78.00 30.52 40.41
CA MET A 191 -78.29 29.36 39.53
C MET A 191 -77.12 29.03 38.57
N HIS A 192 -76.41 27.95 38.89
CA HIS A 192 -75.75 26.93 38.05
C HIS A 192 -75.36 27.14 36.57
N HIS A 193 -74.12 26.68 36.26
CA HIS A 193 -73.52 26.36 34.95
C HIS A 193 -73.22 27.58 34.03
N VAL A 194 -72.15 27.65 33.24
CA VAL A 194 -71.34 26.61 32.57
C VAL A 194 -69.84 26.91 32.67
N GLY A 195 -69.01 25.87 32.86
CA GLY A 195 -67.55 25.97 32.71
C GLY A 195 -67.07 25.46 31.34
N HIS A 196 -65.87 25.90 30.93
CA HIS A 196 -65.07 25.41 29.80
C HIS A 196 -65.62 25.58 28.37
N LYS A 197 -64.91 26.37 27.55
CA LYS A 197 -64.50 26.03 26.16
C LYS A 197 -63.63 27.14 25.53
N PHE A 198 -62.30 27.02 25.64
CA PHE A 198 -61.33 27.76 24.80
C PHE A 198 -60.62 26.77 23.86
N HIS A 199 -61.40 26.06 23.03
CA HIS A 199 -60.85 25.07 22.09
C HIS A 199 -61.61 24.97 20.75
N GLU A 200 -62.40 25.99 20.39
CA GLU A 200 -63.34 25.93 19.26
C GLU A 200 -63.15 27.06 18.22
N VAL A 201 -62.03 27.79 18.28
CA VAL A 201 -61.70 28.91 17.35
C VAL A 201 -60.73 28.50 16.23
N PHE A 202 -60.38 27.21 16.11
CA PHE A 202 -59.75 26.65 14.90
C PHE A 202 -60.81 26.07 13.96
N GLN A 203 -61.70 26.94 13.46
CA GLN A 203 -62.32 26.76 12.15
C GLN A 203 -61.91 27.94 11.27
N MET A 204 -60.73 27.80 10.66
CA MET A 204 -60.29 28.69 9.59
C MET A 204 -61.25 28.48 8.40
N LYS A 205 -62.25 29.35 8.27
CA LYS A 205 -63.06 29.41 7.05
C LYS A 205 -62.13 29.76 5.90
N GLN A 206 -61.79 28.74 5.13
CA GLN A 206 -60.90 28.80 3.98
C GLN A 206 -61.64 29.51 2.84
N GLY A 207 -61.69 30.83 2.93
CA GLY A 207 -62.21 31.71 1.88
C GLY A 207 -61.23 31.74 0.72
N CYS A 208 -61.51 30.96 -0.31
CA CYS A 208 -60.80 31.04 -1.58
C CYS A 208 -61.09 32.41 -2.22
N TYR A 209 -60.06 33.24 -2.44
CA TYR A 209 -60.16 34.55 -3.07
C TYR A 209 -59.14 34.69 -4.20
N ALA A 210 -59.22 33.77 -5.18
CA ALA A 210 -58.36 33.75 -6.37
C ALA A 210 -58.81 34.72 -7.50
N ASP A 211 -59.95 35.40 -7.35
CA ASP A 211 -60.62 36.14 -8.44
C ASP A 211 -60.70 37.67 -8.19
N LEU A 212 -59.55 38.33 -8.04
CA LEU A 212 -59.44 39.79 -8.10
C LEU A 212 -58.61 40.20 -9.34
N PRO A 213 -59.21 40.89 -10.34
CA PRO A 213 -58.47 41.28 -11.54
C PRO A 213 -57.28 42.18 -11.24
N ALA A 214 -56.11 41.86 -11.78
CA ALA A 214 -54.84 42.57 -11.52
C ALA A 214 -54.91 44.10 -11.72
N ALA A 215 -55.78 44.57 -12.63
CA ALA A 215 -56.06 45.99 -12.83
C ALA A 215 -56.54 46.70 -11.54
N LYS A 216 -57.34 46.04 -10.72
CA LYS A 216 -57.91 46.60 -9.49
C LYS A 216 -56.93 46.59 -8.32
N ILE A 217 -55.99 45.65 -8.31
CA ILE A 217 -54.87 45.61 -7.35
C ILE A 217 -53.92 46.79 -7.63
N SER A 218 -53.60 47.05 -8.89
CA SER A 218 -52.76 48.20 -9.30
C SER A 218 -53.42 49.55 -8.99
N GLU A 219 -54.75 49.66 -9.09
CA GLU A 219 -55.48 50.89 -8.76
C GLU A 219 -55.44 51.24 -7.26
N MET A 220 -55.46 50.22 -6.37
CA MET A 220 -55.38 50.39 -4.92
C MET A 220 -53.96 50.68 -4.39
N MET A 221 -52.92 50.57 -5.23
CA MET A 221 -51.54 50.95 -4.89
C MET A 221 -51.29 52.48 -4.95
N LYS A 222 -52.30 53.29 -5.28
CA LYS A 222 -52.20 54.76 -5.22
C LYS A 222 -52.26 55.25 -3.77
N PRO A 223 -51.27 56.06 -3.30
CA PRO A 223 -51.07 56.33 -1.87
C PRO A 223 -52.27 56.97 -1.17
N ASN A 224 -53.02 57.84 -1.85
CA ASN A 224 -54.13 58.59 -1.25
C ASN A 224 -55.44 57.78 -1.07
N SER A 225 -55.45 56.47 -1.34
CA SER A 225 -56.66 55.63 -1.25
C SER A 225 -56.78 54.80 0.04
N LEU A 226 -55.71 54.73 0.84
CA LEU A 226 -55.60 53.77 1.95
C LEU A 226 -55.96 54.35 3.33
N ASP A 227 -55.91 55.68 3.50
CA ASP A 227 -56.01 56.36 4.81
C ASP A 227 -57.37 56.17 5.53
N ASN A 228 -58.43 55.80 4.79
CA ASN A 228 -59.77 55.57 5.35
C ASN A 228 -60.39 54.23 4.91
N ALA A 229 -59.58 53.27 4.44
CA ALA A 229 -60.07 51.96 4.03
C ALA A 229 -60.55 51.13 5.25
N PRO A 230 -61.69 50.42 5.17
CA PRO A 230 -62.09 49.49 6.22
C PRO A 230 -60.98 48.46 6.49
N THR A 231 -60.63 48.26 7.76
CA THR A 231 -59.45 47.46 8.16
C THR A 231 -59.47 46.03 7.59
N GLN A 232 -60.66 45.44 7.46
CA GLN A 232 -60.88 44.13 6.85
C GLN A 232 -60.52 44.11 5.35
N SER A 233 -60.87 45.17 4.60
CA SER A 233 -60.52 45.30 3.18
C SER A 233 -59.01 45.43 2.97
N LEU A 234 -58.31 46.16 3.86
CA LEU A 234 -56.85 46.32 3.79
C LEU A 234 -56.13 44.99 4.06
N LEU A 235 -56.53 44.26 5.11
CA LEU A 235 -55.98 42.94 5.45
C LEU A 235 -56.25 41.92 4.32
N SER A 236 -57.44 41.96 3.70
CA SER A 236 -57.78 41.11 2.56
C SER A 236 -56.87 41.31 1.36
N VAL A 237 -56.49 42.55 1.02
CA VAL A 237 -55.58 42.84 -0.09
C VAL A 237 -54.15 42.38 0.22
N VAL A 238 -53.68 42.62 1.44
CA VAL A 238 -52.34 42.16 1.88
C VAL A 238 -52.24 40.63 1.86
N ASN A 239 -53.27 39.92 2.31
CA ASN A 239 -53.32 38.46 2.21
C ASN A 239 -53.30 37.99 0.75
N GLY A 240 -54.11 38.59 -0.14
CA GLY A 240 -54.11 38.28 -1.57
C GLY A 240 -52.73 38.42 -2.23
N ILE A 241 -51.98 39.49 -1.93
CA ILE A 241 -50.61 39.69 -2.43
C ILE A 241 -49.64 38.64 -1.87
N LEU A 242 -49.80 38.24 -0.59
CA LEU A 242 -48.98 37.21 0.06
C LEU A 242 -49.32 35.77 -0.39
N ASP A 243 -50.53 35.53 -0.89
CA ASP A 243 -50.93 34.30 -1.58
C ASP A 243 -50.36 34.26 -2.99
N GLU A 244 -50.58 35.32 -3.76
CA GLU A 244 -50.14 35.47 -5.15
C GLU A 244 -48.61 35.37 -5.30
N SER A 245 -47.85 35.95 -4.36
CA SER A 245 -46.37 35.83 -4.31
C SER A 245 -45.88 34.43 -3.91
N VAL A 246 -46.67 33.66 -3.16
CA VAL A 246 -46.34 32.27 -2.80
C VAL A 246 -46.64 31.32 -3.97
N GLU A 247 -47.74 31.53 -4.68
CA GLU A 247 -48.19 30.64 -5.76
C GLU A 247 -47.43 30.87 -7.08
N ARG A 248 -47.24 32.12 -7.51
CA ARG A 248 -46.65 32.40 -8.85
C ARG A 248 -45.12 32.27 -8.94
N LYS A 249 -44.41 32.17 -7.81
CA LYS A 249 -42.94 32.19 -7.74
C LYS A 249 -42.30 33.34 -8.53
N SER A 250 -42.96 34.50 -8.61
CA SER A 250 -42.30 35.72 -9.08
C SER A 250 -41.11 36.01 -8.17
N GLY A 251 -39.93 36.20 -8.75
CA GLY A 251 -38.65 36.30 -8.01
C GLY A 251 -38.50 37.56 -7.13
N GLU A 252 -39.58 38.28 -6.89
CA GLU A 252 -39.64 39.57 -6.20
C GLU A 252 -39.62 39.42 -4.67
N ILE A 253 -40.21 38.34 -4.12
CA ILE A 253 -40.21 38.05 -2.69
C ILE A 253 -39.81 36.58 -2.46
N PRO A 254 -38.69 36.29 -1.76
CA PRO A 254 -38.32 34.93 -1.41
C PRO A 254 -39.41 34.24 -0.59
N HIS A 255 -39.82 33.02 -0.99
CA HIS A 255 -40.94 32.27 -0.39
C HIS A 255 -40.90 32.19 1.16
N ARG A 256 -39.71 32.04 1.76
CA ARG A 256 -39.53 32.06 3.22
C ARG A 256 -40.00 33.38 3.87
N VAL A 257 -39.77 34.51 3.22
CA VAL A 257 -40.18 35.85 3.68
C VAL A 257 -41.69 36.01 3.57
N ALA A 258 -42.30 35.60 2.45
CA ALA A 258 -43.76 35.63 2.28
C ALA A 258 -44.48 34.77 3.34
N CYS A 259 -43.98 33.58 3.65
CA CYS A 259 -44.53 32.74 4.72
C CYS A 259 -44.38 33.34 6.14
N LEU A 260 -43.32 34.13 6.38
CA LEU A 260 -43.14 34.88 7.63
C LEU A 260 -44.10 36.07 7.72
N LEU A 261 -44.20 36.87 6.66
CA LEU A 261 -45.13 38.01 6.58
C LEU A 261 -46.59 37.58 6.78
N ARG A 262 -47.00 36.44 6.18
CA ARG A 262 -48.32 35.84 6.39
C ARG A 262 -48.64 35.61 7.88
N LYS A 263 -47.69 35.09 8.66
CA LYS A 263 -47.87 34.88 10.12
C LYS A 263 -47.95 36.20 10.88
N VAL A 264 -47.21 37.23 10.45
CA VAL A 264 -47.27 38.57 11.05
C VAL A 264 -48.64 39.22 10.79
N VAL A 265 -49.17 39.13 9.57
CA VAL A 265 -50.48 39.67 9.21
C VAL A 265 -51.61 38.98 10.00
N GLN A 266 -51.57 37.65 10.12
CA GLN A 266 -52.53 36.89 10.94
C GLN A 266 -52.51 37.30 12.43
N GLU A 267 -51.33 37.57 13.01
CA GLU A 267 -51.23 38.05 14.40
C GLU A 267 -51.73 39.50 14.56
N ILE A 268 -51.55 40.36 13.55
CA ILE A 268 -52.12 41.71 13.52
C ILE A 268 -53.66 41.64 13.48
N GLU A 269 -54.22 40.84 12.58
CA GLU A 269 -55.66 40.61 12.46
C GLU A 269 -56.28 40.07 13.76
N ARG A 270 -55.61 39.11 14.40
CA ARG A 270 -56.00 38.56 15.71
C ARG A 270 -56.03 39.64 16.80
N ARG A 271 -55.01 40.51 16.86
CA ARG A 271 -54.93 41.61 17.84
C ARG A 271 -56.05 42.63 17.64
N ILE A 272 -56.26 43.06 16.39
CA ILE A 272 -57.32 44.01 16.03
C ILE A 272 -58.70 43.46 16.42
N SER A 273 -58.96 42.17 16.13
CA SER A 273 -60.21 41.50 16.48
C SER A 273 -60.45 41.45 17.99
N THR A 274 -59.42 41.07 18.76
CA THR A 274 -59.46 41.05 20.23
C THR A 274 -59.75 42.44 20.81
N GLN A 275 -59.12 43.48 20.26
CA GLN A 275 -59.29 44.86 20.69
C GLN A 275 -60.69 45.41 20.37
N ALA A 276 -61.25 45.09 19.21
CA ALA A 276 -62.60 45.49 18.81
C ALA A 276 -63.69 44.87 19.70
N GLU A 277 -63.51 43.62 20.13
CA GLU A 277 -64.43 42.93 21.04
C GLU A 277 -64.41 43.54 22.46
N HIS A 278 -63.22 43.88 22.97
CA HIS A 278 -63.09 44.59 24.25
C HIS A 278 -63.82 45.95 24.22
N LEU A 279 -63.64 46.73 23.14
CA LEU A 279 -64.30 48.03 22.98
C LEU A 279 -65.84 47.91 22.92
N ARG A 280 -66.35 46.89 22.21
CA ARG A 280 -67.80 46.60 22.12
C ARG A 280 -68.39 46.28 23.50
N THR A 281 -67.69 45.46 24.29
CA THR A 281 -68.12 45.07 25.64
C THR A 281 -68.19 46.26 26.58
N GLN A 282 -67.21 47.18 26.55
CA GLN A 282 -67.26 48.39 27.36
C GLN A 282 -68.41 49.33 26.95
N ASN A 283 -68.68 49.49 25.65
CA ASN A 283 -69.72 50.41 25.18
C ASN A 283 -71.13 49.99 25.64
N ASN A 284 -71.41 48.68 25.66
CA ASN A 284 -72.67 48.13 26.19
C ASN A 284 -72.88 48.47 27.68
N LEU A 285 -71.81 48.50 28.49
CA LEU A 285 -71.89 48.83 29.92
C LEU A 285 -72.25 50.31 30.16
N PHE A 286 -71.76 51.23 29.33
CA PHE A 286 -72.13 52.64 29.42
C PHE A 286 -73.61 52.86 29.11
N LYS A 287 -74.13 52.23 28.05
CA LYS A 287 -75.53 52.38 27.64
C LYS A 287 -76.52 51.91 28.71
N ALA A 288 -76.26 50.75 29.32
CA ALA A 288 -77.09 50.22 30.43
C ALA A 288 -77.11 51.16 31.66
N ARG A 289 -76.05 51.95 31.88
CA ARG A 289 -75.98 52.92 32.97
C ARG A 289 -76.80 54.19 32.68
N GLU A 290 -76.81 54.65 31.43
CA GLU A 290 -77.57 55.82 30.98
C GLU A 290 -79.09 55.61 31.13
N GLU A 291 -79.59 54.47 30.64
CA GLU A 291 -81.01 54.08 30.69
C GLU A 291 -81.54 54.03 32.15
N LYS A 292 -80.70 53.64 33.12
CA LYS A 292 -81.05 53.61 34.54
C LYS A 292 -81.25 55.01 35.15
N TYR A 293 -80.54 56.03 34.70
CA TYR A 293 -80.73 57.40 35.20
C TYR A 293 -81.97 58.06 34.58
N GLN A 294 -82.22 57.83 33.29
CA GLN A 294 -83.40 58.32 32.57
C GLN A 294 -84.72 57.95 33.27
N SER A 295 -84.85 56.71 33.76
CA SER A 295 -86.08 56.24 34.43
C SER A 295 -86.37 56.96 35.76
N ARG A 296 -85.32 57.37 36.50
CA ARG A 296 -85.44 57.96 37.84
C ARG A 296 -85.83 59.43 37.82
N VAL A 297 -85.51 60.16 36.75
CA VAL A 297 -85.94 61.56 36.55
C VAL A 297 -87.46 61.65 36.40
N LYS A 298 -88.07 60.80 35.55
CA LYS A 298 -89.53 60.77 35.32
C LYS A 298 -90.37 60.56 36.58
N VAL A 299 -89.86 59.80 37.56
CA VAL A 299 -90.57 59.57 38.83
C VAL A 299 -90.57 60.81 39.72
N LEU A 300 -89.48 61.59 39.71
CA LEU A 300 -89.37 62.81 40.52
C LEU A 300 -90.24 63.94 39.94
N GLU A 301 -90.34 64.04 38.61
CA GLU A 301 -91.24 64.98 37.93
C GLU A 301 -92.72 64.73 38.27
N ALA A 302 -93.12 63.45 38.41
CA ALA A 302 -94.49 63.07 38.77
C ALA A 302 -94.85 63.36 40.25
N LEU A 303 -93.87 63.47 41.15
CA LEU A 303 -94.09 63.71 42.58
C LEU A 303 -94.15 65.19 42.96
N ALA A 304 -93.75 66.10 42.07
CA ALA A 304 -93.62 67.53 42.35
C ALA A 304 -94.91 68.37 42.12
N SER A 305 -96.06 67.73 41.83
CA SER A 305 -97.21 68.40 41.18
C SER A 305 -98.58 68.22 41.87
N GLY A 306 -98.63 68.01 43.20
CA GLY A 306 -99.89 67.84 43.96
C GLY A 306 -100.17 68.92 45.02
N THR A 307 -101.26 69.69 44.83
CA THR A 307 -101.86 70.71 45.74
C THR A 307 -102.76 70.06 46.82
N SER A 308 -103.02 70.60 48.04
CA SER A 308 -103.33 71.95 48.57
C SER A 308 -104.78 72.42 48.36
N GLU A 309 -105.61 72.45 49.43
CA GLU A 309 -106.70 73.42 49.71
C GLU A 309 -107.58 72.98 50.92
N GLU A 310 -107.65 73.75 52.02
CA GLU A 310 -108.79 73.77 53.00
C GLU A 310 -108.68 74.83 54.15
N SER A 311 -107.94 75.93 53.95
CA SER A 311 -107.44 76.84 55.00
C SER A 311 -108.45 77.73 55.75
N GLN A 312 -109.75 77.37 55.84
CA GLN A 312 -110.77 78.23 56.48
C GLN A 312 -111.67 77.53 57.51
N LEU A 313 -111.80 76.20 57.49
CA LEU A 313 -112.26 75.44 58.67
C LEU A 313 -111.21 75.43 59.80
N VAL A 314 -109.98 75.81 59.45
CA VAL A 314 -108.82 75.87 60.35
C VAL A 314 -109.15 76.62 61.64
N MET A 315 -109.58 77.89 61.61
CA MET A 315 -109.40 78.81 62.75
C MET A 315 -109.92 78.32 64.13
N ASN A 316 -111.05 77.60 64.22
CA ASN A 316 -111.55 77.04 65.48
C ASN A 316 -111.11 75.60 65.75
N HIS A 317 -110.86 74.78 64.72
CA HIS A 317 -110.15 73.52 64.92
C HIS A 317 -108.73 73.82 65.43
N HIS A 318 -108.09 74.87 64.91
CA HIS A 318 -106.73 75.30 65.16
C HIS A 318 -106.43 75.52 66.64
N LEU A 319 -107.34 76.04 67.47
CA LEU A 319 -107.02 76.20 68.89
C LEU A 319 -106.93 74.85 69.63
N GLN A 320 -107.81 73.90 69.29
CA GLN A 320 -107.80 72.55 69.86
C GLN A 320 -106.72 71.66 69.22
N GLN A 321 -106.46 71.87 67.93
CA GLN A 321 -105.44 71.22 67.14
C GLN A 321 -104.06 71.71 67.56
N ILE A 322 -103.81 73.02 67.75
CA ILE A 322 -102.61 73.57 68.39
C ILE A 322 -102.44 72.97 69.79
N LYS A 323 -103.50 72.75 70.57
CA LYS A 323 -103.36 72.16 71.91
C LYS A 323 -102.90 70.70 71.86
N ASN A 324 -103.45 69.90 70.94
CA ASN A 324 -103.08 68.50 70.73
C ASN A 324 -101.77 68.34 69.94
N GLU A 325 -101.46 69.24 69.01
CA GLU A 325 -100.20 69.32 68.28
C GLU A 325 -99.10 69.86 69.17
N ARG A 326 -99.37 70.74 70.12
CA ARG A 326 -98.41 71.14 71.15
C ARG A 326 -98.01 69.95 72.01
N THR A 327 -98.96 69.14 72.51
CA THR A 327 -98.61 67.92 73.24
C THR A 327 -97.95 66.86 72.34
N ARG A 328 -98.32 66.76 71.06
CA ARG A 328 -97.69 65.84 70.09
C ARG A 328 -96.29 66.29 69.63
N LEU A 329 -96.06 67.60 69.51
CA LEU A 329 -94.75 68.21 69.23
C LEU A 329 -93.87 68.19 70.47
N GLU A 330 -94.43 68.32 71.67
CA GLU A 330 -93.69 68.21 72.94
C GLU A 330 -93.33 66.75 73.26
N ALA A 331 -94.14 65.78 72.79
CA ALA A 331 -93.78 64.36 72.77
C ALA A 331 -92.76 64.02 71.68
N LYS A 332 -92.96 64.49 70.44
CA LYS A 332 -91.98 64.31 69.36
C LYS A 332 -90.65 64.98 69.67
N LYS A 333 -90.65 66.20 70.21
CA LYS A 333 -89.43 66.87 70.65
C LYS A 333 -88.67 66.03 71.69
N LYS A 334 -89.37 65.37 72.62
CA LYS A 334 -88.70 64.43 73.55
C LYS A 334 -88.08 63.22 72.84
N THR A 335 -88.73 62.65 71.82
CA THR A 335 -88.14 61.55 71.04
C THR A 335 -87.02 62.02 70.11
N ASP A 336 -87.14 63.21 69.52
CA ASP A 336 -86.15 63.83 68.65
C ASP A 336 -84.91 64.24 69.47
N ASP A 337 -85.09 64.80 70.68
CA ASP A 337 -84.03 65.09 71.64
C ASP A 337 -83.34 63.77 72.09
N GLU A 338 -84.09 62.69 72.36
CA GLU A 338 -83.56 61.36 72.70
C GLU A 338 -82.76 60.73 71.53
N ASP A 339 -83.25 60.84 70.29
CA ASP A 339 -82.57 60.34 69.09
C ASP A 339 -81.34 61.17 68.73
N VAL A 340 -81.36 62.50 68.95
CA VAL A 340 -80.17 63.35 68.85
C VAL A 340 -79.13 62.94 69.90
N ILE A 341 -79.53 62.62 71.13
CA ILE A 341 -78.63 62.11 72.18
C ILE A 341 -78.04 60.74 71.79
N ARG A 342 -78.84 59.86 71.18
CA ARG A 342 -78.38 58.55 70.65
C ARG A 342 -77.35 58.74 69.55
N LEU A 343 -77.66 59.55 68.53
CA LEU A 343 -76.77 59.85 67.41
C LEU A 343 -75.49 60.57 67.84
N LEU A 344 -75.54 61.44 68.85
CA LEU A 344 -74.35 62.05 69.45
C LEU A 344 -73.43 60.98 70.07
N LYS A 345 -73.99 60.05 70.87
CA LYS A 345 -73.22 58.94 71.46
C LYS A 345 -72.63 58.02 70.40
N GLU A 346 -73.38 57.66 69.36
CA GLU A 346 -72.90 56.83 68.24
C GLU A 346 -71.83 57.54 67.41
N LYS A 347 -71.98 58.86 67.18
CA LYS A 347 -70.97 59.71 66.54
C LYS A 347 -69.71 59.76 67.40
N ASP A 348 -69.81 59.94 68.72
CA ASP A 348 -68.65 59.98 69.62
C ASP A 348 -67.95 58.62 69.69
N GLN A 349 -68.70 57.52 69.76
CA GLN A 349 -68.17 56.15 69.67
C GLN A 349 -67.46 55.90 68.33
N SER A 350 -68.05 56.33 67.22
CA SER A 350 -67.43 56.22 65.89
C SER A 350 -66.15 57.07 65.78
N ASN A 351 -66.11 58.24 66.41
CA ASN A 351 -64.90 59.07 66.44
C ASN A 351 -63.78 58.42 67.29
N LEU A 352 -64.13 57.78 68.41
CA LEU A 352 -63.20 57.00 69.22
C LEU A 352 -62.62 55.82 68.41
N GLU A 353 -63.46 55.07 67.70
CA GLU A 353 -63.02 53.96 66.85
C GLU A 353 -62.15 54.43 65.67
N ILE A 354 -62.54 55.51 64.98
CA ILE A 354 -61.74 56.13 63.91
C ILE A 354 -60.38 56.62 64.46
N SER A 355 -60.33 57.13 65.69
CA SER A 355 -59.08 57.52 66.36
C SER A 355 -58.19 56.32 66.64
N GLY A 356 -58.76 55.22 67.16
CA GLY A 356 -58.06 53.95 67.38
C GLY A 356 -57.48 53.37 66.09
N LEU A 357 -58.30 53.23 65.04
CA LEU A 357 -57.88 52.70 63.75
C LEU A 357 -56.81 53.57 63.07
N LYS A 358 -56.84 54.90 63.26
CA LYS A 358 -55.75 55.79 62.80
C LYS A 358 -54.44 55.54 63.54
N GLN A 359 -54.50 55.32 64.86
CA GLN A 359 -53.32 55.01 65.66
C GLN A 359 -52.74 53.63 65.30
N GLU A 360 -53.59 52.61 65.13
CA GLU A 360 -53.17 51.28 64.66
C GLU A 360 -52.53 51.34 63.27
N LEU A 361 -53.10 52.12 62.33
CA LEU A 361 -52.53 52.30 60.99
C LEU A 361 -51.16 52.98 61.03
N ASP A 362 -50.98 53.99 61.88
CA ASP A 362 -49.69 54.67 62.08
C ASP A 362 -48.64 53.73 62.70
N ILE A 363 -49.02 52.93 63.71
CA ILE A 363 -48.15 51.90 64.31
C ILE A 363 -47.76 50.85 63.25
N ALA A 364 -48.74 50.30 62.52
CA ALA A 364 -48.49 49.30 61.48
C ALA A 364 -47.58 49.83 60.36
N LYS A 365 -47.75 51.10 59.97
CA LYS A 365 -46.88 51.77 58.99
C LYS A 365 -45.46 51.91 59.52
N LYS A 366 -45.28 52.42 60.75
CA LYS A 366 -43.96 52.53 61.41
C LYS A 366 -43.25 51.18 61.54
N THR A 367 -43.99 50.12 61.87
CA THR A 367 -43.45 48.76 61.93
C THR A 367 -43.04 48.23 60.55
N TYR A 368 -43.82 48.51 59.50
CA TYR A 368 -43.47 48.16 58.13
C TYR A 368 -42.22 48.90 57.63
N ASP A 369 -42.14 50.21 57.89
CA ASP A 369 -40.99 51.04 57.50
C ASP A 369 -39.71 50.56 58.22
N LEU A 370 -39.80 50.26 59.52
CA LEU A 370 -38.69 49.67 60.30
C LEU A 370 -38.25 48.31 59.74
N ARG A 371 -39.21 47.43 59.38
CA ARG A 371 -38.89 46.13 58.77
C ARG A 371 -38.22 46.29 57.40
N CYS A 372 -38.61 47.28 56.60
CA CYS A 372 -37.96 47.59 55.33
C CYS A 372 -36.50 48.02 55.54
N LEU A 373 -36.25 48.93 56.50
CA LEU A 373 -34.90 49.35 56.87
C LEU A 373 -34.04 48.17 57.35
N GLN A 374 -34.59 47.29 58.19
CA GLN A 374 -33.89 46.08 58.64
C GLN A 374 -33.49 45.18 57.48
N MET A 375 -34.45 44.81 56.60
CA MET A 375 -34.15 43.99 55.41
C MET A 375 -33.15 44.67 54.47
N GLU A 376 -33.15 46.00 54.37
CA GLU A 376 -32.16 46.74 53.58
C GLU A 376 -30.76 46.67 54.20
N THR A 377 -30.63 46.75 55.53
CA THR A 377 -29.33 46.58 56.21
C THR A 377 -28.82 45.14 56.12
N GLU A 378 -29.69 44.14 56.27
CA GLU A 378 -29.36 42.72 56.10
C GLU A 378 -28.90 42.43 54.66
N ALA A 379 -29.62 42.95 53.65
CA ALA A 379 -29.24 42.81 52.25
C ALA A 379 -27.91 43.50 51.91
N LYS A 380 -27.64 44.69 52.48
CA LYS A 380 -26.34 45.37 52.37
C LYS A 380 -25.21 44.55 53.00
N GLY A 381 -25.44 43.97 54.18
CA GLY A 381 -24.47 43.08 54.85
C GLY A 381 -24.17 41.82 54.03
N ALA A 382 -25.20 41.13 53.56
CA ALA A 382 -25.05 39.93 52.72
C ALA A 382 -24.33 40.23 51.39
N ARG A 383 -24.61 41.39 50.77
CA ARG A 383 -23.89 41.83 49.57
C ARG A 383 -22.41 42.11 49.85
N ALA A 384 -22.09 42.81 50.93
CA ALA A 384 -20.71 43.11 51.30
C ALA A 384 -19.90 41.83 51.58
N GLU A 385 -20.49 40.83 52.23
CA GLU A 385 -19.84 39.54 52.48
C GLU A 385 -19.62 38.72 51.19
N LEU A 386 -20.59 38.72 50.25
CA LEU A 386 -20.40 38.13 48.93
C LEU A 386 -19.29 38.82 48.13
N GLU A 387 -19.19 40.14 48.22
CA GLU A 387 -18.15 40.93 47.55
C GLU A 387 -16.76 40.68 48.16
N ARG A 388 -16.68 40.53 49.49
CA ARG A 388 -15.47 40.08 50.22
C ARG A 388 -15.03 38.68 49.80
N LEU A 389 -15.95 37.71 49.75
CA LEU A 389 -15.68 36.33 49.33
C LEU A 389 -15.27 36.23 47.86
N LEU A 390 -15.83 37.08 46.98
CA LEU A 390 -15.43 37.17 45.58
C LEU A 390 -13.98 37.66 45.45
N GLU A 391 -13.59 38.72 46.16
CA GLU A 391 -12.21 39.22 46.07
C GLU A 391 -11.21 38.26 46.76
N GLU A 392 -11.59 37.59 47.85
CA GLU A 392 -10.79 36.52 48.46
C GLU A 392 -10.56 35.36 47.46
N SER A 393 -11.61 34.91 46.78
CA SER A 393 -11.54 33.86 45.76
C SER A 393 -10.69 34.31 44.56
N ARG A 394 -10.84 35.57 44.13
CA ARG A 394 -10.05 36.17 43.05
C ARG A 394 -8.56 36.20 43.38
N ASN A 395 -8.19 36.50 44.61
CA ASN A 395 -6.79 36.51 45.04
C ASN A 395 -6.21 35.10 45.15
N LYS A 396 -6.98 34.11 45.61
CA LYS A 396 -6.60 32.69 45.55
C LYS A 396 -6.38 32.20 44.11
N VAL A 397 -7.19 32.64 43.15
CA VAL A 397 -6.96 32.33 41.72
C VAL A 397 -5.65 32.93 41.22
N LYS A 398 -5.38 34.22 41.46
CA LYS A 398 -4.09 34.86 41.09
C LYS A 398 -2.88 34.14 41.68
N GLU A 399 -2.98 33.68 42.93
CA GLU A 399 -1.91 32.94 43.60
C GLU A 399 -1.67 31.55 42.96
N LEU A 400 -2.73 30.81 42.65
CA LEU A 400 -2.66 29.52 41.97
C LEU A 400 -2.11 29.66 40.53
N GLU A 401 -2.50 30.70 39.82
CA GLU A 401 -1.96 31.06 38.49
C GLU A 401 -0.47 31.41 38.57
N ALA A 402 -0.04 32.22 39.56
CA ALA A 402 1.37 32.53 39.75
C ALA A 402 2.21 31.28 40.11
N ASN A 403 1.67 30.38 40.93
CA ASN A 403 2.32 29.12 41.31
C ASN A 403 2.44 28.16 40.13
N SER A 404 1.39 27.99 39.31
CA SER A 404 1.45 27.14 38.11
C SER A 404 2.39 27.72 37.05
N GLN A 405 2.36 29.04 36.84
CA GLN A 405 3.31 29.77 35.99
C GLN A 405 4.76 29.56 36.45
N SER A 406 5.03 29.68 37.76
CA SER A 406 6.37 29.48 38.33
C SER A 406 6.87 28.05 38.15
N LYS A 407 6.03 27.03 38.43
CA LYS A 407 6.35 25.62 38.19
C LYS A 407 6.63 25.33 36.72
N PHE A 408 5.84 25.92 35.80
CA PHE A 408 6.06 25.78 34.37
C PHE A 408 7.41 26.37 33.94
N GLN A 409 7.78 27.57 34.40
CA GLN A 409 9.08 28.16 34.09
C GLN A 409 10.25 27.35 34.67
N LEU A 410 10.10 26.78 35.88
CA LEU A 410 11.12 25.92 36.48
C LEU A 410 11.34 24.65 35.65
N SER A 411 10.24 23.96 35.29
CA SER A 411 10.28 22.76 34.46
C SER A 411 10.84 23.05 33.07
N LYS A 412 10.47 24.19 32.48
CA LYS A 412 11.02 24.66 31.20
C LYS A 412 12.55 24.86 31.28
N ALA A 413 13.05 25.53 32.33
CA ALA A 413 14.48 25.76 32.51
C ALA A 413 15.26 24.44 32.69
N GLU A 414 14.70 23.48 33.43
CA GLU A 414 15.30 22.14 33.60
C GLU A 414 15.36 21.35 32.27
N ILE A 415 14.35 21.50 31.41
CA ILE A 415 14.36 20.92 30.06
C ILE A 415 15.39 21.62 29.17
N GLU A 416 15.48 22.95 29.19
CA GLU A 416 16.48 23.72 28.43
C GLU A 416 17.92 23.35 28.84
N GLU A 417 18.18 23.11 30.14
CA GLU A 417 19.48 22.61 30.60
C GLU A 417 19.79 21.21 30.04
N LYS A 418 18.84 20.28 30.12
CA LYS A 418 19.00 18.91 29.61
C LYS A 418 19.23 18.89 28.10
N VAL A 419 18.50 19.71 27.33
CA VAL A 419 18.71 19.87 25.88
C VAL A 419 20.13 20.35 25.61
N LYS A 420 20.59 21.41 26.29
CA LYS A 420 21.96 21.93 26.15
C LYS A 420 23.04 20.90 26.51
N GLY A 421 22.79 20.06 27.51
CA GLY A 421 23.66 18.93 27.86
C GLY A 421 23.74 17.88 26.76
N LEU A 422 22.60 17.50 26.17
CA LEU A 422 22.54 16.56 25.05
C LEU A 422 23.20 17.11 23.78
N GLU A 423 23.03 18.40 23.48
CA GLU A 423 23.71 19.09 22.37
C GLU A 423 25.25 19.03 22.52
N GLY A 424 25.76 19.23 23.75
CA GLY A 424 27.18 19.11 24.06
C GLY A 424 27.72 17.70 23.83
N LEU A 425 27.00 16.67 24.31
CA LEU A 425 27.36 15.26 24.09
C LEU A 425 27.29 14.87 22.60
N LEU A 426 26.32 15.41 21.86
CA LEU A 426 26.17 15.18 20.42
C LEU A 426 27.37 15.74 19.65
N GLU A 427 27.81 16.97 19.94
CA GLU A 427 28.99 17.55 19.28
C GLU A 427 30.30 16.87 19.71
N GLU A 428 30.41 16.40 20.97
CA GLU A 428 31.55 15.55 21.38
C GLU A 428 31.59 14.22 20.60
N SER A 429 30.44 13.54 20.48
CA SER A 429 30.30 12.30 19.72
C SER A 429 30.65 12.49 18.24
N LYS A 430 30.12 13.53 17.61
CA LYS A 430 30.41 13.93 16.23
C LYS A 430 31.90 14.20 15.99
N ASN A 431 32.61 14.79 16.96
CA ASN A 431 34.05 15.01 16.86
C ASN A 431 34.87 13.71 17.09
N LYS A 432 34.37 12.77 17.91
CA LYS A 432 34.94 11.41 18.00
C LYS A 432 34.78 10.65 16.68
N VAL A 433 33.60 10.72 16.05
CA VAL A 433 33.33 10.10 14.73
C VAL A 433 34.27 10.63 13.66
N LYS A 434 34.37 11.96 13.46
CA LYS A 434 35.32 12.57 12.50
C LYS A 434 36.76 12.09 12.70
N LYS A 435 37.21 11.93 13.96
CA LYS A 435 38.55 11.44 14.29
C LYS A 435 38.74 9.96 13.94
N LEU A 436 37.71 9.14 14.13
CA LEU A 436 37.73 7.73 13.71
C LEU A 436 37.72 7.59 12.19
N GLU A 437 36.88 8.35 11.49
CA GLU A 437 36.82 8.41 10.02
C GLU A 437 38.18 8.77 9.40
N ALA A 438 38.81 9.85 9.88
CA ALA A 438 40.14 10.27 9.43
C ALA A 438 41.22 9.22 9.69
N ASN A 439 41.13 8.47 10.80
CA ASN A 439 42.04 7.38 11.12
C ASN A 439 41.82 6.15 10.21
N SER A 440 40.57 5.78 9.91
CA SER A 440 40.29 4.72 8.93
C SER A 440 40.73 5.09 7.52
N GLU A 441 40.51 6.33 7.10
CA GLU A 441 40.93 6.85 5.80
C GLU A 441 42.46 6.84 5.68
N SER A 442 43.18 7.35 6.70
CA SER A 442 44.64 7.33 6.72
C SER A 442 45.21 5.90 6.66
N LYS A 443 44.62 4.94 7.38
CA LYS A 443 45.01 3.52 7.31
C LYS A 443 44.75 2.93 5.92
N TYR A 444 43.60 3.21 5.32
CA TYR A 444 43.26 2.75 3.98
C TYR A 444 44.24 3.28 2.93
N GLN A 445 44.56 4.58 2.95
CA GLN A 445 45.51 5.18 2.02
C GLN A 445 46.93 4.63 2.20
N LEU A 446 47.36 4.36 3.44
CA LEU A 446 48.66 3.72 3.71
C LEU A 446 48.73 2.30 3.12
N SER A 447 47.72 1.47 3.39
CA SER A 447 47.64 0.11 2.84
C SER A 447 47.55 0.10 1.31
N LYS A 448 46.82 1.06 0.73
CA LYS A 448 46.73 1.25 -0.72
C LYS A 448 48.10 1.59 -1.33
N ALA A 449 48.83 2.53 -0.74
CA ALA A 449 50.16 2.92 -1.20
C ALA A 449 51.18 1.76 -1.10
N GLU A 450 51.10 0.95 -0.04
CA GLU A 450 51.94 -0.24 0.11
C GLU A 450 51.65 -1.29 -0.99
N LEU A 451 50.37 -1.55 -1.29
CA LEU A 451 49.97 -2.45 -2.38
C LEU A 451 50.40 -1.92 -3.75
N GLU A 452 50.23 -0.63 -4.03
CA GLU A 452 50.71 0.01 -5.27
C GLU A 452 52.25 -0.10 -5.41
N GLY A 453 53.00 0.02 -4.30
CA GLY A 453 54.45 -0.21 -4.28
C GLY A 453 54.82 -1.65 -4.62
N ARG A 454 54.11 -2.63 -4.03
CA ARG A 454 54.31 -4.06 -4.30
C ARG A 454 53.97 -4.45 -5.74
N VAL A 455 52.94 -3.86 -6.34
CA VAL A 455 52.59 -4.07 -7.75
C VAL A 455 53.72 -3.58 -8.66
N LYS A 456 54.22 -2.36 -8.46
CA LYS A 456 55.33 -1.80 -9.26
C LYS A 456 56.60 -2.65 -9.19
N GLU A 457 56.93 -3.21 -8.02
CA GLU A 457 58.08 -4.10 -7.86
C GLU A 457 57.87 -5.45 -8.57
N LEU A 458 56.65 -6.02 -8.53
CA LEU A 458 56.31 -7.23 -9.28
C LEU A 458 56.36 -7.00 -10.80
N GLU A 459 55.91 -5.84 -11.29
CA GLU A 459 56.02 -5.45 -12.70
C GLU A 459 57.49 -5.33 -13.13
N ARG A 460 58.34 -4.72 -12.29
CA ARG A 460 59.79 -4.61 -12.51
C ARG A 460 60.46 -5.98 -12.60
N LEU A 461 60.18 -6.86 -11.64
CA LEU A 461 60.71 -8.24 -11.61
C LEU A 461 60.22 -9.09 -12.79
N LEU A 462 58.96 -8.91 -13.21
CA LEU A 462 58.42 -9.58 -14.40
C LEU A 462 59.14 -9.15 -15.68
N GLU A 463 59.44 -7.86 -15.84
CA GLU A 463 60.18 -7.37 -17.01
C GLU A 463 61.66 -7.78 -16.98
N GLU A 464 62.30 -7.80 -15.81
CA GLU A 464 63.63 -8.37 -15.62
C GLU A 464 63.67 -9.87 -16.01
N SER A 465 62.69 -10.66 -15.54
CA SER A 465 62.55 -12.07 -15.89
C SER A 465 62.33 -12.29 -17.39
N LYS A 466 61.43 -11.54 -18.04
CA LYS A 466 61.21 -11.61 -19.49
C LYS A 466 62.49 -11.33 -20.28
N ASN A 467 63.26 -10.32 -19.87
CA ASN A 467 64.50 -9.98 -20.56
C ASN A 467 65.57 -11.06 -20.37
N LYS A 468 65.64 -11.71 -19.20
CA LYS A 468 66.51 -12.87 -18.99
C LYS A 468 66.09 -14.08 -19.83
N VAL A 469 64.79 -14.32 -20.02
CA VAL A 469 64.29 -15.38 -20.92
C VAL A 469 64.72 -15.11 -22.37
N LYS A 470 64.50 -13.90 -22.89
CA LYS A 470 64.94 -13.50 -24.26
C LYS A 470 66.45 -13.71 -24.46
N GLU A 471 67.27 -13.37 -23.46
CA GLU A 471 68.73 -13.57 -23.50
C GLU A 471 69.10 -15.06 -23.57
N LEU A 472 68.45 -15.90 -22.76
CA LEU A 472 68.67 -17.35 -22.75
C LEU A 472 68.22 -18.01 -24.06
N GLU A 473 67.07 -17.60 -24.60
CA GLU A 473 66.56 -18.03 -25.90
C GLU A 473 67.57 -17.70 -27.00
N ALA A 474 68.02 -16.43 -27.10
CA ALA A 474 69.01 -16.00 -28.09
C ALA A 474 70.36 -16.73 -27.97
N ASN A 475 70.82 -17.01 -26.74
CA ASN A 475 72.02 -17.81 -26.50
C ASN A 475 71.85 -19.28 -26.93
N SER A 476 70.68 -19.87 -26.68
CA SER A 476 70.38 -21.24 -27.09
C SER A 476 70.28 -21.38 -28.62
N GLU A 477 69.65 -20.42 -29.29
CA GLU A 477 69.55 -20.35 -30.75
C GLU A 477 70.93 -20.15 -31.39
N SER A 478 71.75 -19.23 -30.87
CA SER A 478 73.12 -19.00 -31.33
C SER A 478 73.99 -20.27 -31.23
N LYS A 479 73.91 -21.00 -30.11
CA LYS A 479 74.59 -22.29 -29.95
C LYS A 479 74.09 -23.34 -30.94
N TYR A 480 72.78 -23.44 -31.15
CA TYR A 480 72.20 -24.36 -32.12
C TYR A 480 72.67 -24.07 -33.54
N GLN A 481 72.64 -22.81 -33.98
CA GLN A 481 73.11 -22.41 -35.31
C GLN A 481 74.61 -22.64 -35.50
N LEU A 482 75.44 -22.41 -34.46
CA LEU A 482 76.87 -22.71 -34.50
C LEU A 482 77.12 -24.22 -34.67
N SER A 483 76.48 -25.06 -33.86
CA SER A 483 76.60 -26.52 -33.96
C SER A 483 76.09 -27.05 -35.30
N LYS A 484 75.01 -26.47 -35.83
CA LYS A 484 74.48 -26.79 -37.15
C LYS A 484 75.48 -26.45 -38.26
N ALA A 485 76.08 -25.26 -38.24
CA ALA A 485 77.08 -24.84 -39.22
C ALA A 485 78.36 -25.70 -39.17
N GLU A 486 78.79 -26.13 -37.98
CA GLU A 486 79.91 -27.07 -37.82
C GLU A 486 79.60 -28.44 -38.45
N LEU A 487 78.41 -28.98 -38.21
CA LEU A 487 77.96 -30.25 -38.82
C LEU A 487 77.84 -30.12 -40.35
N GLU A 488 77.28 -29.03 -40.87
CA GLU A 488 77.23 -28.76 -42.32
C GLU A 488 78.63 -28.65 -42.94
N GLY A 489 79.60 -28.07 -42.22
CA GLY A 489 81.01 -28.03 -42.63
C GLY A 489 81.62 -29.43 -42.73
N ARG A 490 81.44 -30.25 -41.69
CA ARG A 490 81.94 -31.64 -41.65
C ARG A 490 81.28 -32.54 -42.70
N ILE A 491 80.00 -32.33 -43.02
CA ILE A 491 79.32 -33.03 -44.11
C ILE A 491 79.98 -32.70 -45.45
N LYS A 492 80.22 -31.42 -45.76
CA LYS A 492 80.90 -31.00 -47.00
C LYS A 492 82.33 -31.55 -47.12
N GLU A 493 83.05 -31.63 -46.01
CA GLU A 493 84.39 -32.24 -45.96
C GLU A 493 84.34 -33.74 -46.28
N LEU A 494 83.41 -34.48 -45.67
CA LEU A 494 83.20 -35.90 -45.95
C LEU A 494 82.71 -36.15 -47.38
N GLU A 495 81.84 -35.30 -47.93
CA GLU A 495 81.44 -35.32 -49.34
C GLU A 495 82.64 -35.11 -50.27
N GLY A 496 83.56 -34.21 -49.91
CA GLY A 496 84.83 -33.99 -50.59
C GLY A 496 85.72 -35.24 -50.60
N PHE A 497 85.97 -35.86 -49.45
CA PHE A 497 86.75 -37.10 -49.36
C PHE A 497 86.08 -38.26 -50.12
N LEU A 498 84.75 -38.35 -50.10
CA LEU A 498 84.01 -39.36 -50.88
C LEU A 498 84.13 -39.10 -52.39
N ALA A 499 84.14 -37.86 -52.84
CA ALA A 499 84.36 -37.50 -54.24
C ALA A 499 85.81 -37.81 -54.69
N GLU A 500 86.81 -37.50 -53.87
CA GLU A 500 88.21 -37.84 -54.13
C GLU A 500 88.43 -39.35 -54.19
N SER A 501 87.90 -40.09 -53.21
CA SER A 501 87.95 -41.56 -53.19
C SER A 501 87.25 -42.18 -54.40
N ARG A 502 86.08 -41.66 -54.80
CA ARG A 502 85.38 -42.07 -56.03
C ARG A 502 86.24 -41.82 -57.28
N ASN A 503 86.88 -40.66 -57.39
CA ASN A 503 87.77 -40.35 -58.50
C ASN A 503 88.98 -41.31 -58.54
N LYS A 504 89.55 -41.65 -57.37
CA LYS A 504 90.66 -42.61 -57.29
C LYS A 504 90.23 -44.03 -57.66
N VAL A 505 89.04 -44.46 -57.27
CA VAL A 505 88.46 -45.75 -57.69
C VAL A 505 88.29 -45.78 -59.21
N ASN A 506 87.70 -44.74 -59.82
CA ASN A 506 87.53 -44.64 -61.27
C ASN A 506 88.89 -44.66 -62.03
N GLU A 507 89.92 -44.01 -61.50
CA GLU A 507 91.28 -44.02 -62.06
C GLU A 507 91.92 -45.42 -61.97
N LEU A 508 91.75 -46.12 -60.85
CA LEU A 508 92.23 -47.49 -60.69
C LEU A 508 91.49 -48.47 -61.61
N GLU A 509 90.17 -48.32 -61.73
CA GLU A 509 89.32 -49.12 -62.61
C GLU A 509 89.76 -48.95 -64.08
N THR A 510 89.83 -47.72 -64.58
CA THR A 510 90.28 -47.41 -65.95
C THR A 510 91.71 -47.88 -66.25
N ASN A 511 92.64 -47.78 -65.29
CA ASN A 511 94.00 -48.32 -65.41
C ASN A 511 94.00 -49.87 -65.45
N SER A 512 93.20 -50.51 -64.59
CA SER A 512 93.07 -51.98 -64.57
C SER A 512 92.45 -52.53 -65.85
N GLU A 513 91.41 -51.86 -66.38
CA GLU A 513 90.77 -52.19 -67.65
C GLU A 513 91.74 -51.98 -68.82
N SER A 514 92.49 -50.88 -68.83
CA SER A 514 93.52 -50.62 -69.86
C SER A 514 94.61 -51.69 -69.87
N LYS A 515 95.07 -52.14 -68.69
CA LYS A 515 96.03 -53.25 -68.57
C LYS A 515 95.43 -54.58 -69.04
N TYR A 516 94.19 -54.87 -68.66
CA TYR A 516 93.49 -56.07 -69.10
C TYR A 516 93.33 -56.10 -70.62
N GLN A 517 92.87 -55.00 -71.24
CA GLN A 517 92.75 -54.90 -72.70
C GLN A 517 94.11 -54.98 -73.41
N PHE A 518 95.17 -54.38 -72.85
CA PHE A 518 96.53 -54.52 -73.39
C PHE A 518 97.02 -55.98 -73.37
N SER A 519 96.94 -56.65 -72.20
CA SER A 519 97.34 -58.06 -72.07
C SER A 519 96.49 -58.99 -72.94
N LYS A 520 95.20 -58.68 -73.09
CA LYS A 520 94.30 -59.39 -74.01
C LYS A 520 94.73 -59.22 -75.47
N ALA A 521 95.05 -58.00 -75.90
CA ALA A 521 95.51 -57.71 -77.26
C ALA A 521 96.86 -58.40 -77.57
N GLU A 522 97.80 -58.39 -76.62
CA GLU A 522 99.09 -59.10 -76.74
C GLU A 522 98.88 -60.62 -76.88
N LEU A 523 97.97 -61.21 -76.10
CA LEU A 523 97.60 -62.63 -76.23
C LEU A 523 96.92 -62.93 -77.57
N GLU A 524 96.01 -62.05 -78.04
CA GLU A 524 95.38 -62.19 -79.37
C GLU A 524 96.40 -62.10 -80.51
N GLU A 525 97.40 -61.22 -80.42
CA GLU A 525 98.50 -61.14 -81.39
C GLU A 525 99.37 -62.41 -81.34
N ARG A 526 99.69 -62.90 -80.13
CA ARG A 526 100.47 -64.12 -79.96
C ARG A 526 99.74 -65.36 -80.50
N ILE A 527 98.42 -65.41 -80.36
CA ILE A 527 97.57 -66.44 -80.99
C ILE A 527 97.67 -66.35 -82.51
N LYS A 528 97.50 -65.17 -83.13
CA LYS A 528 97.61 -64.98 -84.58
C LYS A 528 98.99 -65.40 -85.12
N GLU A 529 100.07 -65.08 -84.41
CA GLU A 529 101.43 -65.49 -84.81
C GLU A 529 101.64 -67.01 -84.68
N LEU A 530 101.09 -67.64 -83.62
CA LEU A 530 101.11 -69.11 -83.49
C LEU A 530 100.27 -69.79 -84.58
N GLU A 531 99.12 -69.24 -84.94
CA GLU A 531 98.31 -69.73 -86.07
C GLU A 531 99.06 -69.61 -87.41
N ARG A 532 99.78 -68.49 -87.62
CA ARG A 532 100.62 -68.26 -88.80
C ARG A 532 101.77 -69.27 -88.89
N LEU A 533 102.54 -69.45 -87.82
CA LEU A 533 103.64 -70.43 -87.73
C LEU A 533 103.13 -71.87 -87.90
N LEU A 534 101.95 -72.18 -87.37
CA LEU A 534 101.34 -73.50 -87.51
C LEU A 534 100.80 -73.73 -88.93
N ALA A 535 100.35 -72.68 -89.62
CA ALA A 535 100.01 -72.73 -91.04
C ALA A 535 101.27 -72.92 -91.93
N ASP A 536 102.35 -72.20 -91.64
CA ASP A 536 103.65 -72.35 -92.31
C ASP A 536 104.19 -73.77 -92.14
N SER A 537 104.26 -74.28 -90.91
CA SER A 537 104.70 -75.64 -90.60
C SER A 537 103.81 -76.71 -91.26
N ARG A 538 102.48 -76.51 -91.31
CA ARG A 538 101.58 -77.37 -92.09
C ARG A 538 101.88 -77.34 -93.59
N ASN A 539 102.27 -76.19 -94.14
CA ASN A 539 102.62 -76.06 -95.55
C ASN A 539 103.99 -76.68 -95.86
N GLU A 540 104.97 -76.53 -94.98
CA GLU A 540 106.26 -77.23 -95.05
C GLU A 540 106.06 -78.75 -94.97
N ALA A 541 105.25 -79.24 -94.02
CA ALA A 541 104.89 -80.65 -93.92
C ALA A 541 104.23 -81.17 -95.21
N LYS A 542 103.32 -80.41 -95.84
CA LYS A 542 102.75 -80.75 -97.16
C LYS A 542 103.83 -80.80 -98.25
N GLN A 543 104.78 -79.87 -98.28
CA GLN A 543 105.89 -79.88 -99.24
C GLN A 543 106.82 -81.09 -99.04
N LEU A 544 107.16 -81.41 -97.79
CA LEU A 544 107.98 -82.57 -97.45
C LEU A 544 107.26 -83.89 -97.82
N VAL A 545 105.96 -84.00 -97.56
CA VAL A 545 105.14 -85.14 -98.01
C VAL A 545 105.11 -85.22 -99.53
N ALA A 546 104.87 -84.13 -100.25
CA ALA A 546 104.87 -84.13 -101.72
C ALA A 546 106.25 -84.50 -102.32
N ASN A 547 107.35 -84.08 -101.68
CA ASN A 547 108.72 -84.46 -102.05
C ASN A 547 108.96 -85.97 -101.78
N ALA A 548 108.52 -86.48 -100.63
CA ALA A 548 108.59 -87.90 -100.30
C ALA A 548 107.75 -88.77 -101.26
N GLU A 549 106.54 -88.35 -101.60
CA GLU A 549 105.70 -89.00 -102.61
C GLU A 549 106.33 -88.98 -104.01
N SER A 550 106.96 -87.87 -104.41
CA SER A 550 107.67 -87.76 -105.68
C SER A 550 108.89 -88.69 -105.73
N LYS A 551 109.67 -88.75 -104.65
CA LYS A 551 110.77 -89.72 -104.48
C LYS A 551 110.25 -91.16 -104.49
N CYS A 552 109.15 -91.46 -103.80
CA CYS A 552 108.51 -92.77 -103.81
C CYS A 552 108.08 -93.17 -105.23
N LYS A 553 107.39 -92.30 -105.97
CA LYS A 553 107.04 -92.50 -107.38
C LYS A 553 108.28 -92.72 -108.28
N SER A 554 109.40 -92.06 -107.99
CA SER A 554 110.68 -92.28 -108.69
C SER A 554 111.31 -93.64 -108.36
N TRP A 555 111.29 -94.05 -107.08
CA TRP A 555 111.74 -95.36 -106.65
C TRP A 555 110.88 -96.48 -107.24
N ASN A 556 109.55 -96.37 -107.20
CA ASN A 556 108.64 -97.34 -107.84
C ASN A 556 108.91 -97.47 -109.35
N LYS A 557 109.25 -96.38 -110.06
CA LYS A 557 109.66 -96.45 -111.47
C LYS A 557 110.99 -97.20 -111.66
N LYS A 558 111.97 -96.99 -110.78
CA LYS A 558 113.26 -97.72 -110.81
C LYS A 558 113.09 -99.20 -110.45
N GLU A 559 112.25 -99.49 -109.47
CA GLU A 559 111.85 -100.84 -109.09
C GLU A 559 111.17 -101.55 -110.26
N HIS A 560 110.20 -100.91 -110.92
CA HIS A 560 109.56 -101.47 -112.11
C HIS A 560 110.56 -101.73 -113.25
N ALA A 561 111.51 -100.81 -113.49
CA ALA A 561 112.57 -100.99 -114.47
C ALA A 561 113.52 -102.15 -114.09
N CYS A 562 113.79 -102.34 -112.80
CA CYS A 562 114.60 -103.46 -112.30
C CYS A 562 113.87 -104.80 -112.45
N TYR A 563 112.57 -104.87 -112.11
CA TYR A 563 111.74 -106.04 -112.38
C TYR A 563 111.66 -106.36 -113.87
N SER A 564 111.42 -105.36 -114.74
CA SER A 564 111.41 -105.58 -116.20
C SER A 564 112.77 -106.02 -116.75
N PHE A 565 113.88 -105.53 -116.20
CA PHE A 565 115.22 -106.02 -116.54
C PHE A 565 115.44 -107.46 -116.07
N MET A 566 115.01 -107.80 -114.85
CA MET A 566 115.08 -109.17 -114.32
C MET A 566 114.22 -110.14 -115.13
N ASP A 567 113.00 -109.75 -115.52
CA ASP A 567 112.12 -110.56 -116.37
C ASP A 567 112.70 -110.73 -117.78
N PHE A 568 113.31 -109.69 -118.35
CA PHE A 568 114.02 -109.79 -119.63
C PHE A 568 115.18 -110.79 -119.55
N GLN A 569 116.05 -110.67 -118.54
CA GLN A 569 117.16 -111.61 -118.33
C GLN A 569 116.67 -113.05 -118.05
N LEU A 570 115.58 -113.19 -117.28
CA LEU A 570 114.94 -114.49 -117.02
C LEU A 570 114.32 -115.07 -118.30
N GLY A 571 113.78 -114.23 -119.18
CA GLY A 571 113.33 -114.59 -120.52
C GLY A 571 114.48 -115.14 -121.38
N SER A 572 115.57 -114.39 -121.50
CA SER A 572 116.78 -114.83 -122.21
C SER A 572 117.36 -116.13 -121.64
N LEU A 573 117.34 -116.31 -120.30
CA LEU A 573 117.76 -117.55 -119.65
C LEU A 573 116.81 -118.74 -119.91
N LYS A 574 115.50 -118.51 -120.02
CA LYS A 574 114.53 -119.55 -120.41
C LYS A 574 114.72 -119.93 -121.88
N GLU A 575 114.96 -118.97 -122.76
CA GLU A 575 115.22 -119.20 -124.19
C GLU A 575 116.53 -119.96 -124.41
N LEU A 576 117.60 -119.60 -123.68
CA LEU A 576 118.86 -120.35 -123.65
C LEU A 576 118.69 -121.76 -123.08
N ARG A 577 117.81 -121.95 -122.07
CA ARG A 577 117.48 -123.27 -121.52
C ARG A 577 116.74 -124.14 -122.54
N LEU A 578 115.74 -123.60 -123.23
CA LEU A 578 115.01 -124.30 -124.29
C LEU A 578 115.94 -124.66 -125.46
N SER A 579 116.86 -123.76 -125.83
CA SER A 579 117.93 -124.04 -126.79
C SER A 579 118.85 -125.18 -126.32
N SER A 580 119.27 -125.16 -125.05
CA SER A 580 120.08 -126.23 -124.45
C SER A 580 119.34 -127.58 -124.39
N GLU A 581 118.05 -127.59 -124.06
CA GLU A 581 117.21 -128.79 -124.08
C GLU A 581 116.96 -129.32 -125.50
N SER A 582 116.82 -128.43 -126.49
CA SER A 582 116.75 -128.78 -127.91
C SER A 582 118.04 -129.48 -128.37
N ILE A 583 119.19 -128.86 -128.12
CA ILE A 583 120.53 -129.44 -128.42
C ILE A 583 120.70 -130.79 -127.70
N LYS A 584 120.28 -130.90 -126.44
CA LYS A 584 120.32 -132.16 -125.68
C LYS A 584 119.43 -133.24 -126.31
N HIS A 585 118.24 -132.87 -126.80
CA HIS A 585 117.35 -133.79 -127.53
C HIS A 585 117.96 -134.25 -128.85
N GLU A 586 118.68 -133.37 -129.54
CA GLU A 586 119.39 -133.65 -130.79
C GLU A 586 120.56 -134.64 -130.57
N ILE A 587 121.38 -134.42 -129.52
CA ILE A 587 122.44 -135.35 -129.09
C ILE A 587 121.86 -136.71 -128.69
N LEU A 588 120.74 -136.76 -127.97
CA LEU A 588 120.04 -138.00 -127.60
C LEU A 588 119.37 -138.71 -128.80
N LYS A 589 119.23 -138.02 -129.93
CA LYS A 589 118.78 -138.60 -131.20
C LYS A 589 119.97 -139.20 -131.96
N ALA A 590 121.09 -138.47 -132.03
CA ALA A 590 122.34 -138.96 -132.61
C ALA A 590 122.87 -140.21 -131.88
N GLY A 591 122.82 -140.23 -130.55
CA GLY A 591 123.25 -141.38 -129.73
C GLY A 591 122.34 -142.61 -129.78
N ARG A 592 121.14 -142.52 -130.40
CA ARG A 592 120.24 -143.66 -130.60
C ARG A 592 120.41 -144.35 -131.95
N VAL A 593 120.93 -143.66 -132.97
CA VAL A 593 121.21 -144.27 -134.28
C VAL A 593 122.43 -145.19 -134.23
N THR A 594 123.44 -144.86 -133.41
CA THR A 594 124.66 -145.67 -133.23
C THR A 594 124.50 -146.95 -132.40
N ARG A 595 123.31 -147.22 -131.82
CA ARG A 595 123.09 -148.38 -130.94
C ARG A 595 122.07 -149.40 -131.46
N LEU A 596 121.76 -149.38 -132.76
CA LEU A 596 120.79 -150.31 -133.37
C LEU A 596 121.23 -151.00 -134.68
N ASN A 597 122.44 -150.73 -135.19
CA ASN A 597 123.04 -151.48 -136.32
C ASN A 597 124.46 -151.93 -135.96
N LEU A 598 124.52 -152.79 -134.94
CA LEU A 598 125.71 -153.50 -134.46
C LEU A 598 125.22 -154.89 -133.97
N ILE A 599 124.74 -155.87 -134.78
CA ILE A 599 124.66 -156.15 -136.23
C ILE A 599 125.25 -155.11 -137.20
N ASN A 600 126.57 -154.94 -137.26
CA ASN A 600 127.62 -155.78 -136.70
C ASN A 600 128.75 -154.95 -136.06
#